data_AF-A0A355FLU9-F1
#
_entry.id   AF-A0A355FLU9-F1
#
_cell.length_a   1.000
_cell.length_b   1.000
_cell.length_c   1.000
_cell.angle_alpha   90.00
_cell.angle_beta   90.00
_cell.angle_gamma   90.00
#
_symmetry.space_group_name_H-M   'P 1'
#
loop_
_entity.id
_entity.type
_entity.pdbx_description
1 polymer ?
#
loop_
_entity_poly.entity_id
_entity_poly.type
_entity_poly.pdbx_seq_one_letter_code
_entity_poly.pdbx_strand_id
1 'polypeptide(L)'
;GFTFLNKIVGGVVPKDYIPAVEAGVKGAMSNGVLAGYPMVDVKVTLFDGSYHEVDSSEMAFKIAASMGFKEGCKKAKPVLLEPIMKIEIITPDDYLGDVLGDFNSRRGKV
;
A
#
# COMPACT_ATOMS: atom_id res chain seq x y z
N GLY A 1 -1.72 6.85 4.68
CA GLY A 1 -3.02 6.26 4.33
C GLY A 1 -3.13 5.95 2.85
N PHE A 2 -4.23 5.34 2.40
CA PHE A 2 -4.52 5.13 0.97
C PHE A 2 -5.33 6.29 0.40
N THR A 3 -4.99 6.76 -0.81
CA THR A 3 -5.76 7.79 -1.51
C THR A 3 -5.99 7.38 -2.95
N PHE A 4 -7.25 7.27 -3.35
CA PHE A 4 -7.65 7.05 -4.74
C PHE A 4 -8.14 8.38 -5.34
N LEU A 5 -7.57 8.77 -6.48
CA LEU A 5 -7.91 10.00 -7.16
C LEU A 5 -8.36 9.70 -8.59
N ASN A 6 -9.63 10.01 -8.88
CA ASN A 6 -10.17 9.89 -10.22
C ASN A 6 -9.91 11.18 -11.02
N LYS A 7 -9.20 11.05 -12.13
CA LYS A 7 -8.86 12.11 -13.10
C LYS A 7 -9.34 11.77 -14.52
N ILE A 8 -10.23 10.80 -14.68
CA ILE A 8 -10.78 10.44 -15.98
C ILE A 8 -11.52 11.64 -16.60
N VAL A 9 -11.17 11.96 -17.83
CA VAL A 9 -11.81 12.96 -18.68
C VAL A 9 -12.42 12.29 -19.92
N GLY A 10 -13.45 12.88 -20.51
CA GLY A 10 -14.03 12.39 -21.78
C GLY A 10 -14.79 11.06 -21.71
N GLY A 11 -15.01 10.48 -20.53
CA GLY A 11 -15.82 9.27 -20.38
C GLY A 11 -15.15 7.99 -20.88
N VAL A 12 -13.83 7.98 -21.04
CA VAL A 12 -13.04 6.80 -21.50
C VAL A 12 -13.13 5.59 -20.57
N VAL A 13 -13.59 5.81 -19.33
CA VAL A 13 -14.03 4.77 -18.40
C VAL A 13 -15.40 5.16 -17.87
N PRO A 14 -16.44 4.33 -18.04
CA PRO A 14 -17.76 4.58 -17.49
C PRO A 14 -17.70 4.75 -15.96
N LYS A 15 -18.46 5.71 -15.44
CA LYS A 15 -18.43 6.05 -14.01
C LYS A 15 -18.82 4.88 -13.11
N ASP A 16 -19.66 3.98 -13.62
CA ASP A 16 -20.15 2.80 -12.91
C ASP A 16 -19.05 1.78 -12.62
N TYR A 17 -17.97 1.76 -13.41
CA TYR A 17 -16.84 0.84 -13.22
C TYR A 17 -15.71 1.42 -12.36
N ILE A 18 -15.74 2.71 -12.05
CA ILE A 18 -14.70 3.37 -11.23
C ILE A 18 -14.60 2.75 -9.82
N PRO A 19 -15.70 2.43 -9.12
CA PRO A 19 -15.64 1.74 -7.84
C PRO A 19 -14.98 0.35 -7.94
N ALA A 20 -15.17 -0.35 -9.06
CA ALA A 20 -14.55 -1.66 -9.29
C ALA A 20 -13.04 -1.57 -9.48
N VAL A 21 -12.57 -0.51 -10.14
CA VAL A 21 -11.13 -0.20 -10.26
C VAL A 21 -10.53 0.05 -8.87
N GLU A 22 -11.18 0.90 -8.06
CA GLU A 22 -10.71 1.16 -6.69
C GLU A 22 -10.69 -0.12 -5.84
N ALA A 23 -11.71 -0.97 -5.94
CA ALA A 23 -11.77 -2.26 -5.25
C ALA A 23 -10.66 -3.21 -5.72
N GLY A 24 -10.31 -3.20 -7.01
CA GLY A 24 -9.20 -3.97 -7.57
C GLY A 24 -7.85 -3.53 -7.03
N VAL A 25 -7.63 -2.21 -6.92
CA VAL A 25 -6.44 -1.63 -6.29
C VAL A 25 -6.35 -2.03 -4.82
N LYS A 26 -7.43 -1.84 -4.03
CA LYS A 26 -7.45 -2.22 -2.62
C LYS A 26 -7.18 -3.72 -2.42
N GLY A 27 -7.76 -4.57 -3.25
CA GLY A 27 -7.51 -6.02 -3.20
C GLY A 27 -6.05 -6.36 -3.51
N ALA A 28 -5.44 -5.70 -4.49
CA ALA A 28 -4.03 -5.89 -4.80
C ALA A 28 -3.11 -5.36 -3.68
N MET A 29 -3.47 -4.24 -3.05
CA MET A 29 -2.76 -3.67 -1.91
C MET A 29 -2.73 -4.62 -0.72
N SER A 30 -3.86 -5.26 -0.37
CA SER A 30 -3.93 -6.19 0.76
C SER A 30 -3.04 -7.42 0.58
N ASN A 31 -2.88 -7.90 -0.66
CA ASN A 31 -2.02 -9.04 -0.97
C ASN A 31 -0.52 -8.73 -0.95
N GLY A 32 -0.16 -7.45 -1.05
CA GLY A 32 1.23 -7.03 -1.16
C GLY A 32 1.87 -7.35 -2.50
N VAL A 33 2.90 -6.57 -2.85
CA VAL A 33 3.64 -6.72 -4.13
C VAL A 33 5.03 -7.33 -3.92
N LEU A 34 5.64 -7.13 -2.74
CA LEU A 34 7.01 -7.56 -2.46
C LEU A 34 7.07 -8.92 -1.73
N ALA A 35 6.56 -8.97 -0.49
CA ALA A 35 6.69 -10.12 0.40
C ALA A 35 5.36 -10.56 1.02
N GLY A 36 4.24 -10.25 0.37
CA GLY A 36 2.90 -10.62 0.86
C GLY A 36 2.34 -9.72 1.97
N TYR A 37 3.03 -8.63 2.32
CA TYR A 37 2.56 -7.66 3.31
C TYR A 37 1.66 -6.60 2.68
N PRO A 38 0.61 -6.15 3.41
CA PRO A 38 -0.29 -5.13 2.92
C PRO A 38 0.46 -3.83 2.61
N MET A 39 0.20 -3.26 1.44
CA MET A 39 0.77 -1.98 1.06
C MET A 39 0.01 -0.83 1.71
N VAL A 40 0.77 0.10 2.29
CA VAL A 40 0.27 1.32 2.94
C VAL A 40 0.93 2.56 2.35
N ASP A 41 0.37 3.73 2.65
CA ASP A 41 0.91 5.04 2.25
C ASP A 41 1.06 5.23 0.74
N VAL A 42 0.04 4.81 -0.01
CA VAL A 42 0.01 4.92 -1.48
C VAL A 42 -1.09 5.86 -1.96
N LYS A 43 -0.74 6.70 -2.93
CA LYS A 43 -1.69 7.48 -3.72
C LYS A 43 -1.79 6.89 -5.13
N VAL A 44 -2.99 6.47 -5.52
CA VAL A 44 -3.28 5.93 -6.86
C VAL A 44 -4.15 6.92 -7.61
N THR A 45 -3.74 7.24 -8.84
CA THR A 45 -4.49 8.15 -9.71
C THR A 45 -4.96 7.39 -10.94
N LEU A 46 -6.27 7.31 -11.15
CA LEU A 46 -6.87 6.82 -12.40
C LEU A 46 -6.99 8.00 -13.36
N PHE A 47 -6.16 8.05 -14.40
CA PHE A 47 -6.10 9.18 -15.33
C PHE A 47 -6.44 8.82 -16.77
N ASP A 48 -6.41 7.54 -17.13
CA ASP A 48 -6.66 7.06 -18.48
C ASP A 48 -7.23 5.63 -18.45
N GLY A 49 -7.78 5.18 -19.58
CA GLY A 49 -8.33 3.85 -19.77
C GLY A 49 -9.11 3.71 -21.06
N SER A 50 -9.66 2.52 -21.29
CA SER A 50 -10.56 2.23 -22.40
C SER A 50 -11.58 1.19 -21.98
N TYR A 51 -12.74 1.19 -22.61
CA TYR A 51 -13.75 0.17 -22.42
C TYR A 51 -14.31 -0.30 -23.77
N HIS A 52 -14.90 -1.49 -23.73
CA HIS A 52 -15.66 -2.09 -24.81
C HIS A 52 -17.09 -2.35 -24.32
N GLU A 53 -18.11 -1.89 -25.04
CA GLU A 53 -19.50 -1.89 -24.56
C GLU A 53 -20.05 -3.27 -24.18
N VAL A 54 -19.63 -4.32 -24.89
CA VAL A 54 -20.17 -5.68 -24.72
C VAL A 54 -19.27 -6.55 -23.84
N ASP A 55 -17.95 -6.34 -23.89
CA ASP A 55 -16.97 -7.21 -23.23
C ASP A 55 -16.45 -6.64 -21.90
N SER A 56 -16.73 -5.37 -21.61
CA SER A 56 -16.34 -4.77 -20.35
C SER A 56 -17.28 -5.20 -19.23
N SER A 57 -16.69 -5.73 -18.17
CA SER A 57 -17.39 -6.11 -16.96
C SER A 57 -16.71 -5.52 -15.74
N GLU A 58 -17.45 -5.46 -14.64
CA GLU A 58 -16.92 -5.02 -13.34
C GLU A 58 -15.67 -5.83 -12.93
N MET A 59 -15.72 -7.15 -13.14
CA MET A 59 -14.63 -8.06 -12.83
C MET A 59 -13.40 -7.79 -13.72
N ALA A 60 -13.59 -7.47 -15.00
CA ALA A 60 -12.50 -7.13 -15.90
C ALA A 60 -11.75 -5.88 -15.42
N PHE A 61 -12.47 -4.83 -15.05
CA PHE A 61 -11.86 -3.60 -14.50
C PHE A 61 -11.14 -3.84 -13.17
N LYS A 62 -11.71 -4.69 -12.30
CA LYS A 62 -11.07 -5.08 -11.04
C LYS A 62 -9.75 -5.81 -11.27
N ILE A 63 -9.70 -6.74 -12.22
CA ILE A 63 -8.47 -7.47 -12.59
C ILE A 63 -7.46 -6.51 -13.22
N ALA A 64 -7.88 -5.68 -14.17
CA ALA A 64 -7.02 -4.70 -14.84
C ALA A 64 -6.36 -3.75 -13.83
N ALA A 65 -7.14 -3.24 -12.87
CA ALA A 65 -6.65 -2.38 -11.80
C ALA A 65 -5.62 -3.09 -10.90
N SER A 66 -5.88 -4.35 -10.55
CA SER A 66 -4.96 -5.17 -9.76
C SER A 66 -3.62 -5.41 -10.48
N MET A 67 -3.68 -5.71 -11.78
CA MET A 67 -2.48 -5.89 -12.62
C MET A 67 -1.68 -4.58 -12.74
N GLY A 68 -2.37 -3.48 -13.06
CA GLY A 68 -1.75 -2.16 -13.18
C GLY A 68 -1.09 -1.71 -11.88
N PHE A 69 -1.74 -1.94 -10.73
CA PHE A 69 -1.19 -1.63 -9.43
C PHE A 69 0.10 -2.43 -9.14
N LYS A 70 0.09 -3.75 -9.36
CA LYS A 70 1.24 -4.61 -9.13
C LYS A 70 2.45 -4.19 -9.97
N GLU A 71 2.25 -3.94 -11.26
CA GLU A 71 3.32 -3.52 -12.16
C GLU A 71 3.83 -2.10 -11.84
N GLY A 72 2.93 -1.17 -11.51
CA GLY A 72 3.32 0.17 -11.06
C GLY A 72 4.15 0.14 -9.78
N CYS A 73 3.75 -0.66 -8.80
CA CYS A 73 4.47 -0.78 -7.53
C CYS A 73 5.85 -1.40 -7.69
N LYS A 74 6.02 -2.44 -8.52
CA LYS A 74 7.34 -3.03 -8.80
C LYS A 74 8.32 -1.99 -9.37
N LYS A 75 7.84 -1.11 -10.24
CA LYS A 75 8.65 -0.02 -10.84
C LYS A 75 8.93 1.11 -9.85
N ALA A 76 8.08 1.29 -8.85
CA ALA A 76 8.19 2.34 -7.83
C ALA A 76 9.22 2.02 -6.71
N LYS A 77 9.98 0.91 -6.81
CA LYS A 77 10.96 0.46 -5.80
C LYS A 77 10.33 0.35 -4.40
N PRO A 78 9.40 -0.60 -4.20
CA PRO A 78 8.69 -0.70 -2.94
C PRO A 78 9.64 -1.14 -1.81
N VAL A 79 9.41 -0.61 -0.61
CA VAL A 79 10.20 -0.92 0.59
C VAL A 79 9.34 -1.65 1.63
N LEU A 80 9.98 -2.46 2.45
CA LEU A 80 9.33 -3.06 3.62
C LEU A 80 9.37 -2.07 4.78
N LEU A 81 8.25 -1.95 5.48
CA LEU A 81 8.14 -1.17 6.71
C LEU A 81 8.10 -2.14 7.89
N GLU A 82 8.90 -1.86 8.92
CA GLU A 82 8.83 -2.56 10.20
C GLU A 82 8.21 -1.63 11.26
N PRO A 83 7.41 -2.15 12.20
CA PRO A 83 6.86 -1.34 13.28
C PRO A 83 7.96 -0.96 14.27
N ILE A 84 8.09 0.33 14.56
CA ILE A 84 8.97 0.82 15.62
C ILE A 84 8.14 1.08 16.88
N MET A 85 8.45 0.34 17.93
CA MET A 85 7.74 0.42 19.21
C MET A 85 8.31 1.54 20.06
N LYS A 86 7.43 2.35 20.66
CA LYS A 86 7.80 3.26 21.75
C LYS A 86 7.75 2.49 23.06
N ILE A 87 8.87 2.43 23.77
CA ILE A 87 9.01 1.65 25.01
C ILE A 87 9.42 2.60 26.13
N GLU A 88 8.82 2.41 27.31
CA GLU A 88 9.23 3.04 28.56
C GLU A 88 9.78 1.95 29.48
N ILE A 89 10.97 2.17 30.04
CA ILE A 89 11.65 1.21 30.89
C ILE A 89 11.92 1.88 32.23
N ILE A 90 11.49 1.25 33.32
CA ILE A 90 11.75 1.69 34.68
C ILE A 90 12.71 0.66 35.30
N THR A 91 13.90 1.13 35.68
CA THR A 91 14.94 0.29 36.27
C THR A 91 15.67 1.07 37.36
N PRO A 92 16.19 0.42 38.41
CA PRO A 92 17.11 1.06 39.35
C PRO A 92 18.36 1.59 38.64
N ASP A 93 18.95 2.67 39.16
CA ASP A 93 20.11 3.36 38.57
C ASP A 93 21.31 2.43 38.36
N ASP A 94 21.49 1.44 39.25
CA ASP A 94 22.56 0.45 39.19
C ASP A 94 22.54 -0.40 37.91
N TYR A 95 21.37 -0.56 37.27
CA TYR A 95 21.18 -1.39 36.07
C TYR A 95 21.04 -0.56 34.78
N LEU A 96 21.10 0.77 34.88
CA LEU A 96 20.85 1.67 33.75
C LEU A 96 21.81 1.39 32.58
N GLY A 97 23.10 1.15 32.87
CA GLY A 97 24.10 0.83 31.87
C GLY A 97 23.82 -0.47 31.09
N ASP A 98 23.46 -1.53 31.81
CA ASP A 98 23.15 -2.84 31.21
C ASP A 98 21.88 -2.77 30.34
N VAL A 99 20.86 -2.05 30.81
CA VAL A 99 19.60 -1.84 30.07
C VAL A 99 19.83 -1.03 28.80
N LEU A 100 20.62 0.05 28.85
CA LEU A 100 20.99 0.82 27.67
C LEU A 100 21.78 -0.02 26.65
N GLY A 101 22.68 -0.88 27.13
CA GLY A 101 23.45 -1.81 26.32
C GLY A 101 22.56 -2.79 25.55
N ASP A 102 21.65 -3.47 26.25
CA ASP A 102 20.71 -4.41 25.63
C ASP A 102 19.78 -3.69 24.63
N PHE A 103 19.28 -2.51 24.97
CA PHE A 103 18.38 -1.76 24.09
C PHE A 103 19.04 -1.35 22.76
N ASN A 104 20.26 -0.81 22.83
CA ASN A 104 21.02 -0.45 21.63
C ASN A 104 21.36 -1.68 20.79
N SER A 105 21.66 -2.83 21.41
CA SER A 105 21.94 -4.09 20.71
C SER A 105 20.74 -4.58 19.88
N ARG A 106 19.51 -4.25 20.28
CA ARG A 106 18.25 -4.61 19.60
C ARG A 106 17.83 -3.62 18.52
N ARG A 107 18.75 -2.75 18.06
CA ARG A 107 18.46 -1.62 17.15
C ARG A 107 17.54 -0.56 17.77
N GLY A 108 17.43 -0.54 19.10
CA GLY A 108 16.76 0.52 19.84
C GLY A 108 17.54 1.83 19.74
N LYS A 109 16.82 2.95 19.77
CA LYS A 109 17.42 4.29 19.81
C LYS A 109 16.80 5.05 20.98
N VAL A 110 17.66 5.48 21.89
CA VAL A 110 17.31 6.22 23.12
C VAL A 110 17.02 7.68 22.78
#